data_AF-A0AAV5JJ64-F1
#
_entry.id   AF-A0AAV5JJ64-F1
#
_cell.length_a   1.000
_cell.length_b   1.000
_cell.length_c   1.000
_cell.angle_alpha   90.00
_cell.angle_beta   90.00
_cell.angle_gamma   90.00
#
_symmetry.space_group_name_H-M   'P 1'
#
loop_
_entity.id
_entity.type
_entity.pdbx_description
1 polymer ?
#
loop_
_entity_poly.entity_id
_entity_poly.type
_entity_poly.pdbx_seq_one_letter_code
_entity_poly.pdbx_strand_id
1 'polypeptide(L)'
;MSTISFAKCRKVQLLWSKICLWWGFSFVPPDNASLLVLQLCSHPYSKKARNCWIPIVLATACLIWYSRNGVIFKSMTWDENNVDDLVQSKTFEWIKGISTSATFSFGDWCQFSMLCSKET
;
A
#
# COMPACT_ATOMS: atom_id res chain seq x y z
N MET A 1 -25.38 -13.57 -9.90
CA MET A 1 -24.88 -12.22 -9.56
C MET A 1 -23.44 -12.38 -9.13
N SER A 2 -22.50 -12.23 -10.07
CA SER A 2 -21.09 -12.56 -9.84
C SER A 2 -20.47 -11.47 -8.97
N THR A 3 -20.18 -11.78 -7.71
CA THR A 3 -19.38 -10.92 -6.83
C THR A 3 -18.02 -10.71 -7.50
N ILE A 4 -17.80 -9.55 -8.13
CA ILE A 4 -16.53 -9.20 -8.76
C ILE A 4 -15.54 -8.87 -7.62
N SER A 5 -15.11 -9.93 -6.95
CA SER A 5 -14.22 -9.86 -5.80
C SER A 5 -12.98 -9.07 -6.19
N PHE A 6 -12.68 -8.04 -5.38
CA PHE A 6 -11.52 -7.14 -5.47
C PHE A 6 -10.22 -7.85 -5.88
N ALA A 7 -10.12 -9.11 -5.47
CA ALA A 7 -8.91 -9.87 -5.47
C ALA A 7 -8.73 -10.86 -6.63
N LYS A 8 -9.74 -11.05 -7.50
CA LYS A 8 -9.60 -11.93 -8.68
C LYS A 8 -9.06 -11.23 -9.94
N CYS A 9 -8.86 -9.91 -9.90
CA CYS A 9 -8.31 -9.18 -11.03
C CYS A 9 -6.79 -9.34 -11.07
N ARG A 10 -6.27 -10.02 -12.10
CA ARG A 10 -4.82 -10.26 -12.29
C ARG A 10 -3.98 -8.99 -12.24
N LYS A 11 -4.47 -7.88 -12.81
CA LYS A 11 -3.77 -6.58 -12.78
C LYS A 11 -3.64 -6.03 -11.36
N VAL A 12 -4.71 -6.12 -10.58
CA VAL A 12 -4.72 -5.70 -9.17
C VAL A 12 -3.78 -6.59 -8.34
N GLN A 13 -3.77 -7.90 -8.59
CA GLN A 13 -2.86 -8.83 -7.92
C GLN A 13 -1.39 -8.51 -8.22
N LEU A 14 -1.05 -8.22 -9.48
CA LEU A 14 0.32 -7.85 -9.89
C LEU A 14 0.76 -6.55 -9.24
N LEU A 15 -0.09 -5.52 -9.25
CA LEU A 15 0.17 -4.25 -8.59
C LEU A 15 0.37 -4.44 -7.07
N TRP A 16 -0.50 -5.21 -6.42
CA TRP A 16 -0.37 -5.51 -5.00
C TRP A 16 0.93 -6.25 -4.68
N SER A 17 1.33 -7.18 -5.54
CA SER A 17 2.58 -7.92 -5.40
C SER A 17 3.79 -6.99 -5.50
N LYS A 18 3.78 -6.07 -6.48
CA LYS A 18 4.82 -5.06 -6.67
C LYS A 18 4.95 -4.15 -5.45
N ILE A 19 3.83 -3.70 -4.88
CA ILE A 19 3.80 -2.86 -3.68
C ILE A 19 4.28 -3.63 -2.44
N CYS A 20 3.88 -4.89 -2.27
CA CYS A 20 4.36 -5.71 -1.16
C CYS A 20 5.87 -5.96 -1.23
N LEU A 21 6.41 -6.20 -2.43
CA LEU A 21 7.85 -6.32 -2.66
C LEU A 21 8.57 -5.00 -2.36
N TRP A 22 8.03 -3.87 -2.80
CA TRP A 22 8.53 -2.54 -2.45
C TRP A 22 8.58 -2.33 -0.93
N TRP A 23 7.59 -2.85 -0.21
CA TRP A 23 7.56 -2.85 1.25
C TRP A 23 8.54 -3.79 1.94
N GLY A 24 9.27 -4.62 1.18
CA GLY A 24 10.19 -5.60 1.72
C GLY A 24 9.51 -6.88 2.23
N PHE A 25 8.23 -7.09 1.93
CA PHE A 25 7.56 -8.36 2.22
C PHE A 25 7.96 -9.41 1.17
N SER A 26 8.56 -10.50 1.64
CA SER A 26 8.92 -11.67 0.82
C SER A 26 7.73 -12.58 0.47
N PHE A 27 6.56 -12.32 1.06
CA PHE A 27 5.33 -13.04 0.79
C PHE A 27 4.17 -12.08 0.51
N VAL A 28 3.51 -12.26 -0.63
CA VAL A 28 2.28 -11.56 -0.99
C VAL A 28 1.12 -12.49 -0.64
N PRO A 29 0.29 -12.19 0.38
CA PRO A 29 -0.85 -13.05 0.68
C PRO A 29 -1.80 -13.08 -0.51
N PRO A 30 -2.23 -14.28 -0.94
CA PRO A 30 -3.13 -14.43 -2.07
C PRO A 30 -4.49 -13.80 -1.74
N ASP A 31 -4.91 -12.92 -2.65
CA ASP A 31 -6.28 -12.44 -2.88
C ASP A 31 -7.10 -11.93 -1.68
N ASN A 32 -6.45 -11.46 -0.61
CA ASN A 32 -7.20 -10.91 0.51
C ASN A 32 -6.47 -9.75 1.21
N ALA A 33 -6.94 -8.54 0.95
CA ALA A 33 -6.49 -7.33 1.65
C ALA A 33 -6.68 -7.44 3.18
N SER A 34 -7.75 -8.10 3.63
CA SER A 34 -7.99 -8.36 5.06
C SER A 34 -6.94 -9.29 5.65
N LEU A 35 -6.45 -10.28 4.89
CA LEU A 35 -5.33 -11.13 5.34
C LEU A 35 -4.02 -10.35 5.40
N LEU A 36 -3.78 -9.40 4.49
CA LEU A 36 -2.61 -8.52 4.59
C LEU A 36 -2.68 -7.65 5.85
N VAL A 37 -3.83 -6.99 6.09
CA VAL A 37 -4.04 -6.18 7.29
C VAL A 37 -3.86 -7.04 8.55
N LEU A 38 -4.41 -8.25 8.57
CA LEU A 38 -4.20 -9.20 9.66
C LEU A 38 -2.72 -9.57 9.84
N GLN A 39 -2.00 -9.90 8.77
CA GLN A 39 -0.59 -10.25 8.83
C GLN A 39 0.29 -9.12 9.39
N LEU A 40 -0.05 -7.86 9.08
CA LEU A 40 0.62 -6.68 9.61
C LEU A 40 0.27 -6.40 11.07
N CYS A 41 -0.98 -6.67 11.45
CA CYS A 41 -1.42 -6.60 12.84
C CYS A 41 -0.84 -7.75 13.70
N SER A 42 -0.58 -8.92 13.09
CA SER A 42 -0.07 -10.13 13.72
C SER A 42 1.45 -10.23 13.76
N HIS A 43 2.17 -9.49 12.90
CA HIS A 43 3.62 -9.38 13.02
C HIS A 43 3.99 -8.73 14.36
N PRO A 44 5.10 -9.13 15.00
CA PRO A 44 5.57 -8.55 16.26
C PRO A 44 6.19 -7.16 16.04
N TYR A 45 5.50 -6.31 15.28
CA TYR A 45 5.85 -4.92 15.15
C TYR A 45 5.60 -4.19 16.47
N SER A 46 6.51 -3.29 16.80
CA SER A 46 6.29 -2.36 17.91
C SER A 46 4.97 -1.60 17.70
N LYS A 47 4.35 -1.11 18.78
CA LYS A 47 3.13 -0.28 18.69
C LYS A 47 3.31 0.89 17.72
N LYS A 48 4.53 1.45 17.66
CA LYS A 48 4.95 2.52 16.74
C LYS A 48 4.94 2.06 15.28
N ALA A 49 5.59 0.94 14.98
CA ALA A 49 5.59 0.38 13.63
C ALA A 49 4.17 0.01 13.15
N ARG A 50 3.30 -0.53 14.02
CA ARG A 50 1.88 -0.76 13.66
C ARG A 50 1.14 0.52 13.34
N ASN A 51 1.35 1.58 14.11
CA ASN A 51 0.75 2.88 13.86
C ASN A 51 1.23 3.48 12.52
N CYS A 52 2.46 3.19 12.07
CA CYS A 52 2.92 3.55 10.72
C CYS A 52 2.25 2.70 9.62
N TRP A 53 2.30 1.37 9.75
CA TRP A 53 1.95 0.46 8.66
C TRP A 53 0.45 0.33 8.39
N ILE A 54 -0.40 0.34 9.43
CA ILE A 54 -1.85 0.16 9.24
C ILE A 54 -2.42 1.23 8.29
N PRO A 55 -2.15 2.54 8.50
CA PRO A 55 -2.64 3.59 7.60
C PRO A 55 -2.06 3.50 6.19
N ILE A 56 -0.79 3.13 6.03
CA ILE A 56 -0.15 2.96 4.72
C ILE A 56 -0.87 1.88 3.91
N VAL A 57 -1.17 0.75 4.54
CA VAL A 57 -1.83 -0.37 3.87
C VAL A 57 -3.28 -0.07 3.55
N LEU A 58 -3.99 0.60 4.46
CA LEU A 58 -5.35 1.08 4.19
C LEU A 58 -5.37 2.10 3.05
N ALA A 59 -4.46 3.07 3.04
CA ALA A 59 -4.36 4.05 1.96
C ALA A 59 -4.09 3.38 0.61
N THR A 60 -3.18 2.42 0.58
CA THR A 60 -2.86 1.64 -0.62
C THR A 60 -4.06 0.85 -1.11
N ALA A 61 -4.75 0.13 -0.23
CA ALA A 61 -5.95 -0.61 -0.59
C ALA A 61 -7.05 0.33 -1.14
N CYS A 62 -7.24 1.49 -0.53
CA CYS A 62 -8.18 2.51 -0.99
C CYS A 62 -7.82 3.08 -2.36
N LEU A 63 -6.54 3.39 -2.62
CA LEU A 63 -6.08 3.93 -3.90
C LEU A 63 -6.26 2.93 -5.05
N ILE A 64 -5.92 1.66 -4.80
CA ILE A 64 -6.13 0.58 -5.77
C ILE A 64 -7.62 0.38 -6.04
N TRP A 65 -8.45 0.37 -4.99
CA TRP A 65 -9.91 0.29 -5.11
C TRP A 65 -10.46 1.44 -5.94
N TYR A 66 -10.02 2.67 -5.67
CA TYR A 66 -10.47 3.86 -6.38
C TYR A 66 -10.06 3.82 -7.86
N SER A 67 -8.80 3.48 -8.15
CA SER A 67 -8.30 3.38 -9.53
C SER A 67 -9.06 2.32 -10.33
N ARG A 68 -9.26 1.13 -9.75
CA ARG A 68 -10.06 0.06 -10.37
C ARG A 68 -11.49 0.51 -10.65
N ASN A 69 -12.13 1.16 -9.69
CA ASN A 69 -13.50 1.64 -9.85
C ASN A 69 -13.59 2.80 -10.85
N GLY A 70 -12.54 3.62 -11.00
CA GLY A 70 -12.45 4.60 -12.09
C GLY A 70 -12.50 3.94 -13.46
N VAL A 71 -11.82 2.81 -13.63
CA VAL A 71 -11.86 2.03 -14.89
C VAL A 71 -13.26 1.47 -15.14
N ILE A 72 -13.89 0.88 -14.12
CA ILE A 72 -15.19 0.21 -14.25
C ILE A 72 -16.34 1.20 -14.44
N PHE A 73 -16.37 2.27 -13.65
CA PHE A 73 -17.52 3.18 -13.54
C PHE A 73 -17.32 4.53 -14.23
N LYS A 74 -16.07 4.92 -14.53
CA LYS A 74 -15.75 6.23 -15.13
C LYS A 74 -15.01 6.11 -16.46
N SER A 75 -14.89 4.91 -17.03
CA SER A 75 -14.17 4.63 -18.27
C SER A 75 -12.73 5.18 -18.28
N MET A 76 -12.08 5.23 -17.12
CA MET A 76 -10.68 5.64 -17.01
C MET A 76 -9.76 4.53 -17.55
N THR A 77 -8.58 4.92 -18.02
CA THR A 77 -7.56 3.94 -18.41
C THR A 77 -6.80 3.47 -17.17
N TRP A 78 -6.62 2.17 -17.05
CA TRP A 78 -5.77 1.59 -16.00
C TRP A 78 -4.30 1.83 -16.36
N ASP A 79 -3.61 2.61 -15.53
CA ASP A 79 -2.17 2.84 -15.61
C ASP A 79 -1.53 2.43 -14.29
N GLU A 80 -0.77 1.34 -14.32
CA GLU A 80 -0.11 0.76 -13.14
C GLU A 80 0.94 1.71 -12.55
N ASN A 81 1.67 2.42 -13.41
CA ASN A 81 2.72 3.33 -12.97
C ASN A 81 2.12 4.53 -12.23
N ASN A 82 1.00 5.06 -12.75
CA ASN A 82 0.28 6.14 -12.08
C ASN A 82 -0.25 5.71 -10.70
N VAL A 83 -0.75 4.47 -10.56
CA VAL A 83 -1.21 3.99 -9.25
C VAL A 83 -0.04 3.79 -8.29
N ASP A 84 1.10 3.27 -8.76
CA ASP A 84 2.31 3.14 -7.94
C ASP A 84 2.83 4.50 -7.45
N ASP A 85 2.95 5.47 -8.35
CA ASP A 85 3.40 6.84 -8.03
C ASP A 85 2.46 7.50 -7.03
N LEU A 86 1.14 7.32 -7.21
CA LEU A 86 0.12 7.84 -6.30
C LEU A 86 0.20 7.20 -4.92
N VAL A 87 0.41 5.88 -4.85
CA VAL A 87 0.63 5.16 -3.58
C VAL A 87 1.88 5.68 -2.89
N GLN A 88 3.01 5.81 -3.58
CA GLN A 88 4.26 6.28 -3.01
C GLN A 88 4.13 7.72 -2.49
N SER A 89 3.59 8.64 -3.30
CA SER A 89 3.39 10.04 -2.95
C SER A 89 2.44 10.22 -1.76
N LYS A 90 1.26 9.57 -1.78
CA LYS A 90 0.26 9.73 -0.71
C LYS A 90 0.68 9.11 0.62
N THR A 91 1.38 7.97 0.57
CA THR A 91 1.90 7.34 1.79
C THR A 91 3.06 8.15 2.38
N PHE A 92 3.90 8.77 1.55
CA PHE A 92 4.95 9.68 1.99
C PHE A 92 4.41 10.95 2.66
N GLU A 93 3.45 11.62 2.01
CA GLU A 93 2.77 12.80 2.59
C GLU A 93 2.20 12.49 3.97
N TRP A 94 1.57 11.32 4.11
CA TRP A 94 1.01 10.89 5.39
C TRP A 94 2.10 10.66 6.44
N ILE A 95 3.18 9.94 6.12
CA ILE A 95 4.26 9.70 7.09
C ILE A 95 4.95 11.00 7.49
N LYS A 96 5.22 11.93 6.58
CA LYS A 96 5.78 13.24 6.94
C LYS A 96 4.84 14.05 7.83
N GLY A 97 3.53 13.88 7.65
CA GLY A 97 2.51 14.51 8.51
C GLY A 97 2.47 13.94 9.94
N ILE A 98 2.72 12.64 10.11
CA ILE A 98 2.67 11.98 11.43
C ILE A 98 4.04 11.85 12.12
N SER A 99 5.13 11.90 11.37
CA SER A 99 6.50 11.86 11.88
C SER A 99 7.16 13.21 11.65
N THR A 100 6.97 14.12 12.61
CA THR A 100 7.65 15.43 12.63
C THR A 100 9.17 15.31 12.73
N SER A 101 9.68 14.12 13.08
CA SER A 101 11.10 13.80 13.24
C SER A 101 11.69 13.01 12.07
N ALA A 102 10.88 12.59 11.09
CA ALA A 102 11.36 11.77 9.97
C ALA A 102 12.38 12.54 9.12
N THR A 103 13.60 11.99 9.08
CA THR A 103 14.76 12.56 8.37
C THR A 103 14.89 12.06 6.94
N PHE A 104 14.16 11.02 6.57
CA PHE A 104 14.21 10.44 5.23
C PHE A 104 13.47 11.29 4.18
N SER A 105 14.02 11.32 2.97
CA SER A 105 13.48 12.02 1.80
C SER A 105 12.45 11.18 1.05
N PHE A 106 11.76 11.79 0.07
CA PHE A 106 10.88 11.03 -0.83
C PHE A 106 11.67 9.98 -1.63
N GLY A 107 12.92 10.28 -2.03
CA GLY A 107 13.78 9.32 -2.71
C GLY A 107 14.11 8.10 -1.84
N ASP A 108 14.43 8.35 -0.57
CA ASP A 108 14.68 7.28 0.41
C ASP A 108 13.41 6.44 0.65
N TRP A 109 12.23 7.08 0.64
CA TRP A 109 10.94 6.41 0.74
C TRP A 109 10.65 5.49 -0.46
N CYS A 110 10.90 5.98 -1.68
CA CYS A 110 10.74 5.20 -2.90
C CYS A 110 11.68 3.99 -2.94
N GLN A 111 12.89 4.10 -2.37
CA GLN A 111 13.83 2.99 -2.33
C GLN A 111 13.63 2.03 -1.14
N PHE A 112 13.26 2.56 0.03
CA PHE A 112 13.23 1.82 1.29
C PHE A 112 12.04 2.25 2.16
N SER A 113 10.83 1.79 1.83
CA SER A 113 9.65 2.13 2.62
C SER A 113 9.66 1.57 4.07
N MET A 114 10.54 0.61 4.37
CA MET A 114 10.75 0.13 5.74
C MET A 114 11.35 1.19 6.67
N LEU A 115 11.88 2.31 6.14
CA LEU A 115 12.46 3.38 6.94
C LEU A 115 11.45 4.00 7.93
N CYS A 116 10.14 4.02 7.61
CA CYS A 116 9.14 4.58 8.54
C CYS A 116 9.08 3.86 9.88
N SER A 117 9.39 2.56 9.91
CA SER A 117 9.35 1.73 11.13
C SER A 117 10.57 1.93 12.03
N LYS A 118 11.63 2.55 11.51
CA LYS A 118 12.88 2.80 12.22
C LYS A 118 12.94 4.22 12.80
N GLU A 119 12.21 5.17 12.21
CA GLU A 119 12.27 6.60 12.59
C GLU A 119 11.05 7.15 13.36
N THR A 120 10.05 6.31 13.69
CA THR A 120 8.91 6.67 14.57
C THR A 120 8.97 5.98 15.92
#